data_AF-A0A6B9M530-F1
#
_entry.id   AF-A0A6B9M530-F1
#
_cell.length_a   1.000
_cell.length_b   1.000
_cell.length_c   1.000
_cell.angle_alpha   90.00
_cell.angle_beta   90.00
_cell.angle_gamma   90.00
#
_symmetry.space_group_name_H-M   'P 1'
#
loop_
_entity.id
_entity.type
_entity.pdbx_description
1 polymer ?
#
loop_
_entity_poly.entity_id
_entity_poly.type
_entity_poly.pdbx_seq_one_letter_code
_entity_poly.pdbx_strand_id
1 'polypeptide(L)'
;MGAFGLNASILDSANLAWKMGLCARGLADTEKLMPTYEHERRRHAVRIIETSGTYLRFVCASNAPIVRLDGVGTEAREDDDDRPALPKEITEEADPDRRFLKEFFAKLGAFLLGVDFEYGHNLLNPPQQMRNDVSLSRVLLKPATEVAWGVRAPSPRVTLSQQKTGYLYDVCGGADKFTLLVFASNFQGPILRGLTALDAHLASSQSFYNRFGRSNMFKIVLITNLLPLDYEDHFTGDATGTLEYLRKIATLVWDDQLPGRDAHTVYGVDHAKGAVAVVRPDLWTGISVLPGEAEMLDEYFERFLTVPGKKS
;
A
#
# COMPACT_ATOMS: atom_id res chain seq x y z
N MET A 1 -1.43 -0.04 -28.53
CA MET A 1 -1.27 0.35 -27.12
C MET A 1 -0.05 1.24 -27.01
N GLY A 2 -0.21 2.42 -26.42
CA GLY A 2 0.83 3.47 -26.38
C GLY A 2 0.40 4.72 -25.61
N ALA A 3 -0.65 4.60 -24.78
CA ALA A 3 -1.27 5.71 -24.07
C ALA A 3 -0.80 5.75 -22.59
N PHE A 4 0.48 5.50 -22.35
CA PHE A 4 1.06 5.66 -21.01
C PHE A 4 1.32 7.12 -20.66
N GLY A 5 1.55 7.99 -21.65
CA GLY A 5 2.01 9.37 -21.41
C GLY A 5 1.20 10.12 -20.37
N LEU A 6 -0.12 10.24 -20.58
CA LEU A 6 -1.00 10.94 -19.63
C LEU A 6 -1.11 10.19 -18.30
N ASN A 7 -1.36 8.88 -18.32
CA ASN A 7 -1.53 8.08 -17.10
C ASN A 7 -0.29 8.11 -16.21
N ALA A 8 0.89 7.91 -16.81
CA ALA A 8 2.17 7.95 -16.11
C ALA A 8 2.47 9.34 -15.55
N SER A 9 2.20 10.40 -16.31
CA SER A 9 2.39 11.79 -15.85
C SER A 9 1.51 12.12 -14.64
N ILE A 10 0.25 11.65 -14.64
CA ILE A 10 -0.66 11.80 -13.49
C ILE A 10 -0.12 11.05 -12.28
N LEU A 11 0.36 9.81 -12.47
CA LEU A 11 0.92 9.00 -11.37
C LEU A 11 2.24 9.57 -10.83
N ASP A 12 3.11 10.12 -11.69
CA ASP A 12 4.33 10.82 -11.28
C ASP A 12 3.98 12.05 -10.42
N SER A 13 2.99 12.82 -10.88
CA SER A 13 2.52 14.01 -10.15
C SER A 13 1.89 13.63 -8.82
N ALA A 14 1.05 12.59 -8.79
CA ALA A 14 0.41 12.11 -7.56
C ALA A 14 1.45 11.60 -6.55
N ASN A 15 2.49 10.89 -7.01
CA ASN A 15 3.58 10.41 -6.16
C ASN A 15 4.42 11.56 -5.58
N LEU A 16 4.73 12.58 -6.39
CA LEU A 16 5.58 13.70 -6.00
C LEU A 16 4.84 14.71 -5.11
N ALA A 17 3.57 15.00 -5.40
CA ALA A 17 2.83 16.11 -4.80
C ALA A 17 2.70 15.98 -3.27
N TRP A 18 2.38 14.80 -2.75
CA TRP A 18 2.23 14.62 -1.31
C TRP A 18 3.58 14.72 -0.58
N LYS A 19 4.66 14.22 -1.20
CA LYS A 19 6.03 14.28 -0.67
C LYS A 19 6.48 15.74 -0.55
N MET A 20 6.36 16.49 -1.65
CA MET A 20 6.65 17.93 -1.67
C MET A 20 5.77 18.70 -0.67
N GLY A 21 4.48 18.39 -0.61
CA GLY A 21 3.54 19.06 0.30
C GLY A 21 3.85 18.82 1.77
N LEU A 22 4.36 17.65 2.16
CA LEU A 22 4.81 17.39 3.53
C LEU A 22 6.13 18.10 3.83
N CYS A 23 7.12 18.02 2.93
CA CYS A 23 8.42 18.66 3.10
C CYS A 23 8.28 20.19 3.20
N ALA A 24 7.51 20.80 2.30
CA ALA A 24 7.27 22.25 2.28
C ALA A 24 6.56 22.76 3.55
N ARG A 25 5.78 21.91 4.22
CA ARG A 25 5.12 22.22 5.50
C ARG A 25 6.01 21.92 6.73
N GLY A 26 7.23 21.43 6.53
CA GLY A 26 8.12 21.00 7.61
C GLY A 26 7.56 19.81 8.40
N LEU A 27 6.74 18.96 7.75
CA LEU A 27 6.11 17.76 8.33
C LEU A 27 6.84 16.46 7.92
N ALA A 28 7.82 16.56 7.03
CA ALA A 28 8.71 15.47 6.66
C ALA A 28 10.13 15.98 6.40
N ASP A 29 11.10 15.09 6.61
CA ASP A 29 12.50 15.30 6.29
C ASP A 29 12.71 15.26 4.77
N THR A 30 13.20 16.37 4.20
CA THR A 30 13.34 16.53 2.75
C THR A 30 14.40 15.60 2.18
N GLU A 31 15.53 15.43 2.88
CA GLU A 31 16.66 14.60 2.43
C GLU A 31 16.31 13.11 2.47
N LYS A 32 15.33 12.72 3.30
CA LYS A 32 14.89 11.33 3.38
C LYS A 32 13.71 11.03 2.46
N LEU A 33 12.70 11.91 2.42
CA LEU A 33 11.46 11.63 1.70
C LEU A 33 11.57 11.90 0.20
N MET A 34 12.22 12.99 -0.22
CA MET A 34 12.24 13.39 -1.63
C MET A 34 12.97 12.41 -2.56
N PRO A 35 14.12 11.80 -2.18
CA PRO A 35 14.79 10.82 -3.03
C PRO A 35 13.93 9.60 -3.40
N THR A 36 12.90 9.29 -2.60
CA THR A 36 11.98 8.19 -2.90
C THR A 36 11.18 8.42 -4.19
N TYR A 37 10.96 9.67 -4.62
CA TYR A 37 10.27 9.94 -5.90
C TYR A 37 11.07 9.39 -7.08
N GLU A 38 12.35 9.74 -7.18
CA GLU A 38 13.19 9.28 -8.28
C GLU A 38 13.35 7.75 -8.22
N HIS A 39 13.59 7.21 -7.03
CA HIS A 39 13.76 5.79 -6.81
C HIS A 39 12.54 4.95 -7.22
N GLU A 40 11.33 5.47 -7.02
CA GLU A 40 10.07 4.81 -7.40
C GLU A 40 9.71 5.04 -8.87
N ARG A 41 9.80 6.28 -9.35
CA ARG A 41 9.20 6.69 -10.64
C ARG A 41 10.15 6.55 -11.82
N ARG A 42 11.47 6.67 -11.63
CA ARG A 42 12.45 6.56 -12.72
C ARG A 42 12.43 5.17 -13.37
N ARG A 43 12.43 4.10 -12.57
CA ARG A 43 12.36 2.73 -13.08
C ARG A 43 11.02 2.43 -13.78
N HIS A 44 9.93 3.02 -13.29
CA HIS A 44 8.62 2.94 -13.95
C HIS A 44 8.65 3.61 -15.33
N ALA A 45 9.27 4.79 -15.45
CA ALA A 45 9.44 5.49 -16.73
C ALA A 45 10.28 4.68 -17.73
N VAL A 46 11.38 4.05 -17.29
CA VAL A 46 12.18 3.15 -18.13
C VAL A 46 11.34 1.99 -18.65
N ARG A 47 10.57 1.34 -17.77
CA ARG A 47 9.68 0.23 -18.14
C ARG A 47 8.64 0.65 -19.18
N ILE A 48 8.10 1.88 -19.08
CA ILE A 48 7.17 2.45 -20.08
C ILE A 48 7.86 2.56 -21.44
N ILE A 49 9.10 3.06 -21.48
CA ILE A 49 9.87 3.23 -22.72
C ILE A 49 10.17 1.86 -23.34
N GLU A 50 10.63 0.90 -22.56
CA GLU A 50 10.94 -0.46 -23.02
C GLU A 50 9.68 -1.19 -23.52
N THR A 51 8.59 -1.11 -22.76
CA THR A 51 7.31 -1.77 -23.09
C THR A 51 6.71 -1.18 -24.36
N SER A 52 6.62 0.16 -24.43
CA SER A 52 6.08 0.86 -25.60
C SER A 52 6.97 0.66 -26.82
N GLY A 53 8.30 0.70 -26.61
CA GLY A 53 9.29 0.38 -27.62
C GLY A 53 9.04 -1.02 -28.18
N THR A 54 9.08 -2.05 -27.34
CA THR A 54 8.85 -3.45 -27.75
C THR A 54 7.55 -3.61 -28.54
N TYR A 55 6.43 -3.08 -28.02
CA TYR A 55 5.13 -3.22 -28.67
C TYR A 55 5.04 -2.48 -30.01
N LEU A 56 5.59 -1.25 -30.11
CA LEU A 56 5.59 -0.48 -31.36
C LEU A 56 6.35 -1.19 -32.48
N ARG A 57 7.43 -1.90 -32.16
CA ARG A 57 8.24 -2.60 -33.17
C ARG A 57 7.47 -3.78 -33.71
N PHE A 58 6.75 -4.48 -32.84
CA PHE A 58 5.80 -5.51 -33.23
C PHE A 58 4.71 -4.96 -34.15
N VAL A 59 3.92 -3.95 -33.73
CA VAL A 59 2.79 -3.47 -34.54
C VAL A 59 3.19 -2.75 -35.83
N CYS A 60 4.38 -2.15 -35.88
CA CYS A 60 4.89 -1.48 -37.09
C CYS A 60 5.76 -2.38 -37.96
N ALA A 61 5.90 -3.68 -37.64
CA ALA A 61 6.80 -4.60 -38.32
C ALA A 61 8.23 -4.02 -38.49
N SER A 62 8.73 -3.37 -37.44
CA SER A 62 9.99 -2.62 -37.46
C SER A 62 11.12 -3.40 -36.79
N ASN A 63 12.24 -3.53 -37.48
CA ASN A 63 13.48 -4.10 -36.95
C ASN A 63 14.38 -3.06 -36.26
N ALA A 64 13.86 -1.86 -35.97
CA ALA A 64 14.63 -0.83 -35.30
C ALA A 64 15.02 -1.29 -33.88
N PRO A 65 16.29 -1.08 -33.46
CA PRO A 65 16.74 -1.53 -32.15
C PRO A 65 15.92 -0.85 -31.05
N ILE A 66 15.56 -1.62 -30.02
CA ILE A 66 14.97 -1.10 -28.79
C ILE A 66 16.03 -0.28 -28.07
N VAL A 67 15.65 0.90 -27.57
CA VAL A 67 16.54 1.72 -26.76
C VAL A 67 16.91 0.93 -25.51
N ARG A 68 18.20 0.70 -25.31
CA ARG A 68 18.72 0.12 -24.07
C ARG A 68 18.97 1.24 -23.08
N LEU A 69 18.28 1.18 -21.95
CA LEU A 69 18.39 2.17 -20.87
C LEU A 69 19.21 1.61 -19.70
N ASP A 70 20.17 0.73 -20.01
CA ASP A 70 21.09 0.14 -19.03
C ASP A 70 21.84 1.27 -18.28
N GLY A 71 21.77 1.27 -16.94
CA GLY A 71 22.40 2.29 -16.10
C GLY A 71 21.65 3.63 -16.04
N VAL A 72 20.37 3.67 -16.45
CA VAL A 72 19.51 4.85 -16.33
C VAL A 72 18.32 4.53 -15.41
N GLY A 73 18.56 4.30 -14.12
CA GLY A 73 17.48 3.88 -13.19
C GLY A 73 17.09 2.40 -13.30
N THR A 74 17.92 1.62 -13.99
CA THR A 74 17.84 0.16 -14.18
C THR A 74 18.99 -0.56 -13.48
N GLU A 75 19.76 0.14 -12.65
CA GLU A 75 20.84 -0.46 -11.88
C GLU A 75 20.29 -1.62 -11.05
N ALA A 76 21.09 -2.67 -10.86
CA ALA A 76 20.69 -3.81 -10.04
C ALA A 76 20.31 -3.32 -8.64
N ARG A 77 19.19 -3.81 -8.13
CA ARG A 77 18.73 -3.52 -6.77
C ARG A 77 18.72 -4.80 -5.94
N GLU A 78 18.87 -4.62 -4.64
CA GLU A 78 18.94 -5.73 -3.68
C GLU A 78 17.63 -6.54 -3.59
N ASP A 79 16.54 -6.01 -4.15
CA ASP A 79 15.21 -6.60 -4.21
C ASP A 79 14.86 -7.18 -5.60
N ASP A 80 15.80 -7.14 -6.55
CA ASP A 80 15.56 -7.69 -7.89
C ASP A 80 15.33 -9.22 -7.87
N ASP A 81 15.80 -9.91 -6.83
CA ASP A 81 15.59 -11.34 -6.58
C ASP A 81 14.27 -11.65 -5.87
N ASP A 82 13.62 -10.65 -5.25
CA ASP A 82 12.34 -10.82 -4.56
C ASP A 82 11.13 -10.72 -5.50
N ARG A 83 11.37 -10.41 -6.78
CA ARG A 83 10.32 -10.28 -7.79
C ARG A 83 9.68 -11.63 -8.11
N PRO A 84 8.37 -11.66 -8.42
CA PRO A 84 7.71 -12.86 -8.91
C PRO A 84 8.45 -13.40 -10.15
N ALA A 85 8.60 -14.73 -10.22
CA ALA A 85 9.15 -15.37 -11.40
C ALA A 85 8.41 -14.92 -12.65
N LEU A 86 9.16 -14.59 -13.71
CA LEU A 86 8.56 -14.26 -15.00
C LEU A 86 7.63 -15.40 -15.44
N PRO A 87 6.50 -15.09 -16.11
CA PRO A 87 5.66 -16.12 -16.70
C PRO A 87 6.51 -17.06 -17.56
N LYS A 88 6.23 -18.36 -17.49
CA LYS A 88 6.93 -19.35 -18.33
C LYS A 88 6.77 -18.99 -19.80
N GLU A 89 7.84 -19.14 -20.58
CA GLU A 89 7.80 -18.97 -22.03
C GLU A 89 6.71 -19.86 -22.65
N ILE A 90 6.00 -19.31 -23.64
CA ILE A 90 4.86 -19.99 -24.25
C ILE A 90 5.37 -20.74 -25.48
N THR A 91 5.73 -22.01 -25.29
CA THR A 91 6.32 -22.85 -26.34
C THR A 91 5.29 -23.53 -27.24
N GLU A 92 4.03 -23.60 -26.82
CA GLU A 92 2.95 -24.32 -27.51
C GLU A 92 2.37 -23.56 -28.72
N GLU A 93 2.61 -22.26 -28.84
CA GLU A 93 2.08 -21.43 -29.92
C GLU A 93 3.05 -21.36 -31.11
N ALA A 94 2.72 -22.05 -32.21
CA ALA A 94 3.57 -22.13 -33.39
C ALA A 94 3.72 -20.80 -34.14
N ASP A 95 2.67 -19.96 -34.14
CA ASP A 95 2.68 -18.66 -34.79
C ASP A 95 3.49 -17.64 -33.95
N PRO A 96 4.57 -17.06 -34.50
CA PRO A 96 5.47 -16.20 -33.73
C PRO A 96 4.78 -14.92 -33.23
N ASP A 97 3.82 -14.39 -33.98
CA ASP A 97 3.12 -13.16 -33.64
C ASP A 97 2.11 -13.39 -32.52
N ARG A 98 1.36 -14.49 -32.59
CA ARG A 98 0.47 -14.93 -31.51
C ARG A 98 1.23 -15.25 -30.23
N ARG A 99 2.41 -15.88 -30.35
CA ARG A 99 3.27 -16.17 -29.22
C ARG A 99 3.73 -14.90 -28.53
N PHE A 100 4.25 -13.95 -29.31
CA PHE A 100 4.64 -12.63 -28.80
C PHE A 100 3.49 -11.96 -28.06
N LEU A 101 2.29 -11.90 -28.65
CA LEU A 101 1.13 -11.26 -28.03
C LEU A 101 0.75 -11.94 -26.72
N LYS A 102 0.71 -13.28 -26.68
CA LYS A 102 0.41 -14.03 -25.46
C LYS A 102 1.43 -13.74 -24.35
N GLU A 103 2.73 -13.78 -24.67
CA GLU A 103 3.81 -13.52 -23.71
C GLU A 103 3.79 -12.07 -23.23
N PHE A 104 3.61 -11.13 -24.15
CA PHE A 104 3.56 -9.70 -23.86
C PHE A 104 2.43 -9.38 -22.88
N PHE A 105 1.21 -9.86 -23.15
CA PHE A 105 0.07 -9.60 -22.27
C PHE A 105 0.11 -10.41 -20.97
N ALA A 106 0.64 -11.64 -20.98
CA ALA A 106 0.84 -12.39 -19.76
C ALA A 106 1.83 -11.71 -18.82
N LYS A 107 2.91 -11.13 -19.35
CA LYS A 107 3.96 -10.47 -18.58
C LYS A 107 3.63 -9.04 -18.16
N LEU A 108 2.86 -8.32 -18.97
CA LEU A 108 2.66 -6.87 -18.80
C LEU A 108 1.21 -6.46 -18.59
N GLY A 109 0.26 -7.41 -18.54
CA GLY A 109 -1.17 -7.12 -18.46
C GLY A 109 -1.51 -6.14 -17.34
N ALA A 110 -1.01 -6.38 -16.13
CA ALA A 110 -1.32 -5.52 -15.00
C ALA A 110 -0.55 -4.17 -15.03
N PHE A 111 0.67 -4.15 -15.59
CA PHE A 111 1.40 -2.91 -15.87
C PHE A 111 0.66 -2.03 -16.90
N LEU A 112 0.11 -2.65 -17.95
CA LEU A 112 -0.70 -1.99 -18.98
C LEU A 112 -1.99 -1.39 -18.41
N LEU A 113 -2.55 -2.02 -17.37
CA LEU A 113 -3.71 -1.53 -16.63
C LEU A 113 -3.35 -0.44 -15.60
N GLY A 114 -2.06 -0.16 -15.37
CA GLY A 114 -1.61 0.82 -14.39
C GLY A 114 -1.85 0.42 -12.93
N VAL A 115 -2.13 -0.87 -12.69
CA VAL A 115 -2.43 -1.42 -11.34
C VAL A 115 -1.29 -2.26 -10.78
N ASP A 116 -0.31 -2.60 -11.60
CA ASP A 116 0.85 -3.39 -11.20
C ASP A 116 2.12 -2.60 -11.45
N PHE A 117 2.86 -2.43 -10.36
CA PHE A 117 4.28 -2.75 -10.23
C PHE A 117 4.64 -2.41 -8.78
N GLU A 118 5.19 -3.39 -8.07
CA GLU A 118 5.80 -3.16 -6.78
C GLU A 118 6.92 -2.13 -6.94
N TYR A 119 6.81 -1.02 -6.21
CA TYR A 119 7.95 -0.15 -6.01
C TYR A 119 9.00 -0.96 -5.31
N GLY A 120 10.21 -0.90 -5.83
CA GLY A 120 11.25 -1.60 -5.13
C GLY A 120 11.52 -0.99 -3.75
N HIS A 121 12.15 -1.78 -2.88
CA HIS A 121 12.38 -1.47 -1.49
C HIS A 121 13.04 -0.10 -1.28
N ASN A 122 12.39 0.70 -0.43
CA ASN A 122 12.88 2.01 -0.02
C ASN A 122 12.32 2.39 1.36
N LEU A 123 12.53 3.63 1.78
CA LEU A 123 12.07 4.17 3.06
C LEU A 123 10.56 3.94 3.33
N LEU A 124 9.73 4.01 2.30
CA LEU A 124 8.26 3.94 2.37
C LEU A 124 7.72 2.51 2.23
N ASN A 125 8.52 1.58 1.72
CA ASN A 125 8.19 0.16 1.60
C ASN A 125 9.48 -0.65 1.79
N PRO A 126 10.00 -0.71 3.03
CA PRO A 126 11.29 -1.32 3.32
C PRO A 126 11.29 -2.84 3.07
N PRO A 127 12.46 -3.49 3.00
CA PRO A 127 12.51 -4.94 2.90
C PRO A 127 11.87 -5.60 4.13
N GLN A 128 11.06 -6.64 3.93
CA GLN A 128 10.45 -7.40 5.04
C GLN A 128 11.45 -8.28 5.80
N GLN A 129 12.56 -8.63 5.15
CA GLN A 129 13.69 -9.34 5.74
C GLN A 129 14.82 -8.35 6.06
N MET A 130 15.57 -8.57 7.15
CA MET A 130 16.78 -7.80 7.42
C MET A 130 17.80 -8.11 6.33
N ARG A 131 18.01 -7.15 5.44
CA ARG A 131 18.94 -7.29 4.32
C ARG A 131 19.85 -6.07 4.17
N ASN A 132 19.39 -4.88 4.56
CA ASN A 132 20.08 -3.61 4.31
C ASN A 132 19.74 -2.55 5.36
N ASP A 133 20.44 -1.41 5.34
CA ASP A 133 20.26 -0.25 6.26
C ASP A 133 18.86 0.40 6.18
N VAL A 134 18.04 0.00 5.21
CA VAL A 134 16.67 0.48 4.99
C VAL A 134 15.63 -0.43 5.67
N SER A 135 16.02 -1.61 6.17
CA SER A 135 15.13 -2.53 6.89
C SER A 135 14.64 -1.92 8.22
N LEU A 136 13.47 -2.35 8.67
CA LEU A 136 13.00 -2.05 10.03
C LEU A 136 13.77 -2.92 11.05
N SER A 137 13.87 -2.44 12.28
CA SER A 137 14.59 -3.07 13.39
C SER A 137 14.08 -4.48 13.72
N ARG A 138 12.82 -4.76 13.42
CA ARG A 138 12.22 -6.09 13.53
C ARG A 138 12.13 -6.79 12.18
N VAL A 139 12.65 -8.01 12.13
CA VAL A 139 12.42 -8.97 11.04
C VAL A 139 10.99 -9.51 11.15
N LEU A 140 10.20 -9.36 10.10
CA LEU A 140 8.90 -10.01 10.01
C LEU A 140 9.09 -11.44 9.49
N LEU A 141 8.86 -12.43 10.36
CA LEU A 141 8.89 -13.85 9.95
C LEU A 141 7.75 -14.19 8.97
N LYS A 142 6.62 -13.50 9.08
CA LYS A 142 5.49 -13.57 8.16
C LYS A 142 4.80 -12.19 8.11
N PRO A 143 4.45 -11.67 6.92
CA PRO A 143 3.72 -10.41 6.82
C PRO A 143 2.29 -10.55 7.37
N ALA A 144 1.73 -9.44 7.84
CA ALA A 144 0.35 -9.39 8.35
C ALA A 144 -0.71 -9.47 7.22
N THR A 145 -0.30 -9.21 5.98
CA THR A 145 -1.12 -9.23 4.75
C THR A 145 -0.40 -10.01 3.66
N GLU A 146 -1.13 -10.63 2.72
CA GLU A 146 -0.52 -11.18 1.49
C GLU A 146 -0.25 -10.09 0.44
N VAL A 147 -0.91 -8.93 0.56
CA VAL A 147 -0.59 -7.75 -0.25
C VAL A 147 0.81 -7.27 0.08
N ALA A 148 1.66 -7.19 -0.95
CA ALA A 148 3.04 -6.73 -0.85
C ALA A 148 3.13 -5.24 -0.45
N TRP A 149 4.32 -4.83 -0.02
CA TRP A 149 4.61 -3.44 0.32
C TRP A 149 5.07 -2.69 -0.93
N GLY A 150 4.61 -1.47 -1.15
CA GLY A 150 4.95 -0.72 -2.35
C GLY A 150 4.12 -1.09 -3.59
N VAL A 151 3.01 -1.81 -3.45
CA VAL A 151 2.03 -2.00 -4.55
C VAL A 151 0.86 -1.04 -4.42
N ARG A 152 0.03 -0.93 -5.46
CA ARG A 152 -1.23 -0.20 -5.38
C ARG A 152 -2.14 -0.89 -4.35
N ALA A 153 -2.64 -0.15 -3.36
CA ALA A 153 -3.51 -0.71 -2.32
C ALA A 153 -4.82 -1.22 -2.95
N PRO A 154 -5.24 -2.48 -2.77
CA PRO A 154 -6.51 -2.96 -3.31
C PRO A 154 -7.70 -2.15 -2.80
N SER A 155 -8.71 -1.97 -3.64
CA SER A 155 -9.92 -1.22 -3.30
C SER A 155 -11.18 -2.10 -3.42
N PRO A 156 -11.40 -3.04 -2.49
CA PRO A 156 -12.61 -3.86 -2.48
C PRO A 156 -13.87 -3.01 -2.27
N ARG A 157 -15.02 -3.56 -2.67
CA ARG A 157 -16.33 -2.98 -2.33
C ARG A 157 -16.60 -3.23 -0.86
N VAL A 158 -17.04 -2.19 -0.17
CA VAL A 158 -17.36 -2.17 1.26
C VAL A 158 -18.73 -1.53 1.50
N THR A 159 -19.24 -1.70 2.71
CA THR A 159 -20.48 -1.08 3.17
C THR A 159 -20.15 0.07 4.11
N LEU A 160 -20.62 1.27 3.75
CA LEU A 160 -20.30 2.53 4.41
C LEU A 160 -21.38 2.97 5.40
N SER A 161 -22.59 2.45 5.23
CA SER A 161 -23.74 2.60 6.13
C SER A 161 -24.81 1.59 5.74
N GLN A 162 -25.88 1.48 6.51
CA GLN A 162 -27.03 0.62 6.19
C GLN A 162 -27.66 0.91 4.82
N GLN A 163 -27.45 2.08 4.23
CA GLN A 163 -28.05 2.50 2.96
C GLN A 163 -27.03 2.74 1.84
N LYS A 164 -25.73 2.62 2.12
CA LYS A 164 -24.67 3.01 1.17
C LYS A 164 -23.55 1.99 1.13
N THR A 165 -23.27 1.56 -0.08
CA THR A 165 -22.08 0.78 -0.41
C THR A 165 -21.14 1.64 -1.25
N GLY A 166 -19.86 1.31 -1.24
CA GLY A 166 -18.83 2.04 -1.97
C GLY A 166 -17.58 1.20 -2.09
N TYR A 167 -16.47 1.84 -2.40
CA TYR A 167 -15.16 1.20 -2.47
C TYR A 167 -14.27 1.70 -1.35
N LEU A 168 -13.26 0.91 -0.97
CA LEU A 168 -12.35 1.28 0.12
C LEU A 168 -11.65 2.63 -0.12
N TYR A 169 -11.39 3.02 -1.38
CA TYR A 169 -10.87 4.35 -1.68
C TYR A 169 -11.81 5.50 -1.32
N ASP A 170 -13.13 5.27 -1.28
CA ASP A 170 -14.11 6.32 -0.93
C ASP A 170 -14.01 6.76 0.54
N VAL A 171 -13.32 5.96 1.38
CA VAL A 171 -13.10 6.25 2.80
C VAL A 171 -11.65 6.54 3.16
N CYS A 172 -10.73 6.38 2.22
CA CYS A 172 -9.34 6.77 2.40
C CYS A 172 -9.23 8.28 2.67
N GLY A 173 -8.15 8.66 3.35
CA GLY A 173 -7.80 10.07 3.52
C GLY A 173 -7.57 10.78 2.19
N GLY A 174 -7.55 12.12 2.24
CA GLY A 174 -7.14 12.92 1.10
C GLY A 174 -5.67 12.71 0.75
N ALA A 175 -5.23 13.35 -0.35
CA ALA A 175 -3.85 13.28 -0.86
C ALA A 175 -2.78 13.87 0.09
N ASP A 176 -3.16 14.29 1.29
CA ASP A 176 -2.30 14.82 2.34
C ASP A 176 -2.21 13.92 3.58
N LYS A 177 -2.87 12.75 3.57
CA LYS A 177 -2.95 11.85 4.75
C LYS A 177 -2.56 10.42 4.43
N PHE A 178 -1.89 9.79 5.39
CA PHE A 178 -1.74 8.35 5.44
C PHE A 178 -3.03 7.73 5.97
N THR A 179 -3.51 6.67 5.32
CA THR A 179 -4.67 5.91 5.79
C THR A 179 -4.20 4.61 6.43
N LEU A 180 -4.60 4.36 7.67
CA LEU A 180 -4.38 3.09 8.35
C LEU A 180 -5.66 2.26 8.24
N LEU A 181 -5.59 1.19 7.46
CA LEU A 181 -6.64 0.19 7.33
C LEU A 181 -6.48 -0.83 8.46
N VAL A 182 -7.37 -0.79 9.43
CA VAL A 182 -7.38 -1.68 10.60
C VAL A 182 -8.39 -2.78 10.38
N PHE A 183 -7.91 -3.97 10.02
CA PHE A 183 -8.72 -5.15 9.76
C PHE A 183 -9.09 -5.82 11.09
N ALA A 184 -10.30 -5.55 11.58
CA ALA A 184 -10.77 -5.91 12.91
C ALA A 184 -11.63 -7.18 12.96
N SER A 185 -12.06 -7.68 11.80
CA SER A 185 -12.85 -8.91 11.68
C SER A 185 -14.05 -8.86 12.63
N ASN A 186 -14.23 -9.86 13.49
CA ASN A 186 -15.40 -10.00 14.34
C ASN A 186 -15.21 -9.45 15.77
N PHE A 187 -14.08 -8.79 16.06
CA PHE A 187 -13.73 -8.32 17.40
C PHE A 187 -13.71 -9.40 18.50
N GLN A 188 -13.44 -10.66 18.16
CA GLN A 188 -13.42 -11.76 19.13
C GLN A 188 -12.07 -12.48 19.17
N GLY A 189 -11.67 -12.95 20.35
CA GLY A 189 -10.48 -13.80 20.49
C GLY A 189 -9.15 -13.06 20.27
N PRO A 190 -8.22 -13.59 19.45
CA PRO A 190 -6.88 -13.00 19.30
C PRO A 190 -6.90 -11.59 18.70
N ILE A 191 -7.77 -11.31 17.73
CA ILE A 191 -7.88 -9.98 17.12
C ILE A 191 -8.26 -8.92 18.17
N LEU A 192 -9.21 -9.22 19.07
CA LEU A 192 -9.58 -8.27 20.13
C LEU A 192 -8.38 -7.89 21.00
N ARG A 193 -7.54 -8.87 21.38
CA ARG A 193 -6.31 -8.58 22.15
C ARG A 193 -5.35 -7.67 21.39
N GLY A 194 -5.17 -7.93 20.09
CA GLY A 194 -4.34 -7.09 19.23
C GLY A 194 -4.90 -5.67 19.11
N LEU A 195 -6.21 -5.53 18.94
CA LEU A 195 -6.87 -4.23 18.88
C LEU A 195 -6.77 -3.47 20.21
N THR A 196 -6.88 -4.14 21.35
CA THR A 196 -6.70 -3.50 22.67
C THR A 196 -5.28 -2.96 22.84
N ALA A 197 -4.28 -3.70 22.38
CA ALA A 197 -2.90 -3.21 22.37
C ALA A 197 -2.73 -2.00 21.43
N LEU A 198 -3.31 -2.06 20.22
CA LEU A 198 -3.32 -0.94 19.28
C LEU A 198 -4.01 0.30 19.86
N ASP A 199 -5.15 0.13 20.53
CA ASP A 199 -5.91 1.22 21.15
C ASP A 199 -5.11 1.92 22.25
N ALA A 200 -4.52 1.13 23.16
CA ALA A 200 -3.64 1.65 24.21
C ALA A 200 -2.41 2.36 23.62
N HIS A 201 -1.84 1.82 22.55
CA HIS A 201 -0.73 2.45 21.83
C HIS A 201 -1.15 3.80 21.25
N LEU A 202 -2.24 3.83 20.48
CA LEU A 202 -2.74 5.06 19.85
C LEU A 202 -3.12 6.13 20.88
N ALA A 203 -3.60 5.74 22.07
CA ALA A 203 -3.89 6.65 23.17
C ALA A 203 -2.62 7.27 23.81
N SER A 204 -1.46 6.58 23.71
CA SER A 204 -0.19 7.07 24.24
C SER A 204 0.29 8.34 23.53
N SER A 205 0.81 9.30 24.29
CA SER A 205 1.41 10.53 23.75
C SER A 205 2.66 10.27 22.89
N GLN A 206 3.29 9.10 23.04
CA GLN A 206 4.47 8.68 22.29
C GLN A 206 4.15 7.97 20.98
N SER A 207 2.89 7.67 20.68
CA SER A 207 2.54 7.03 19.41
C SER A 207 2.77 7.95 18.22
N PHE A 208 3.07 7.35 17.06
CA PHE A 208 3.18 8.05 15.78
C PHE A 208 1.95 8.94 15.53
N TYR A 209 0.76 8.46 15.89
CA TYR A 209 -0.49 9.17 15.71
C TYR A 209 -0.47 10.49 16.49
N ASN A 210 -0.09 10.48 17.76
CA ASN A 210 -0.03 11.70 18.57
C ASN A 210 1.15 12.60 18.22
N ARG A 211 2.32 12.02 17.92
CA ARG A 211 3.56 12.75 17.62
C ARG A 211 3.52 13.49 16.28
N PHE A 212 2.96 12.88 15.23
CA PHE A 212 3.07 13.39 13.86
C PHE A 212 1.79 14.03 13.31
N GLY A 213 0.90 14.51 14.18
CA GLY A 213 -0.20 15.40 13.78
C GLY A 213 -1.61 14.81 13.81
N ARG A 214 -1.82 13.61 14.39
CA ARG A 214 -3.13 12.99 14.62
C ARG A 214 -3.97 12.94 13.35
N SER A 215 -5.24 13.33 13.44
CA SER A 215 -6.19 13.36 12.34
C SER A 215 -5.82 14.30 11.19
N ASN A 216 -4.83 15.19 11.36
CA ASN A 216 -4.31 16.02 10.26
C ASN A 216 -3.36 15.24 9.34
N MET A 217 -2.70 14.19 9.85
CA MET A 217 -1.76 13.36 9.11
C MET A 217 -2.29 11.96 8.81
N PHE A 218 -3.15 11.44 9.70
CA PHE A 218 -3.59 10.06 9.67
C PHE A 218 -5.11 9.97 9.59
N LYS A 219 -5.60 9.08 8.72
CA LYS A 219 -6.98 8.61 8.69
C LYS A 219 -6.97 7.16 9.17
N ILE A 220 -7.76 6.84 10.19
CA ILE A 220 -7.93 5.45 10.62
C ILE A 220 -9.27 4.93 10.08
N VAL A 221 -9.24 3.80 9.39
CA VAL A 221 -10.41 3.11 8.86
C VAL A 221 -10.47 1.75 9.52
N LEU A 222 -11.51 1.50 10.33
CA LEU A 222 -11.72 0.25 11.05
C LEU A 222 -12.67 -0.63 10.25
N ILE A 223 -12.19 -1.79 9.79
CA ILE A 223 -12.91 -2.68 8.87
C ILE A 223 -13.35 -3.93 9.63
N THR A 224 -14.65 -4.17 9.70
CA THR A 224 -15.25 -5.32 10.39
C THR A 224 -16.09 -6.17 9.44
N ASN A 225 -16.16 -7.47 9.70
CA ASN A 225 -17.08 -8.39 9.01
C ASN A 225 -18.37 -8.63 9.83
N LEU A 226 -18.56 -7.94 10.95
CA LEU A 226 -19.86 -7.91 11.63
C LEU A 226 -20.85 -7.13 10.78
N LEU A 227 -22.13 -7.50 10.85
CA LEU A 227 -23.19 -6.67 10.28
C LEU A 227 -23.43 -5.47 11.21
N PRO A 228 -23.98 -4.35 10.70
CA PRO A 228 -24.25 -3.17 11.51
C PRO A 228 -25.07 -3.43 12.77
N LEU A 229 -26.02 -4.38 12.73
CA LEU A 229 -26.84 -4.76 13.88
C LEU A 229 -26.02 -5.51 14.94
N ASP A 230 -25.23 -6.50 14.50
CA ASP A 230 -24.35 -7.26 15.40
C ASP A 230 -23.26 -6.37 16.01
N TYR A 231 -22.82 -5.34 15.27
CA TYR A 231 -21.84 -4.38 15.76
C TYR A 231 -22.36 -3.58 16.96
N GLU A 232 -23.59 -3.08 16.93
CA GLU A 232 -24.17 -2.34 18.06
C GLU A 232 -24.21 -3.23 19.32
N ASP A 233 -24.68 -4.47 19.17
CA ASP A 233 -24.77 -5.44 20.28
C ASP A 233 -23.39 -5.80 20.88
N HIS A 234 -22.33 -5.81 20.06
CA HIS A 234 -20.97 -6.18 20.48
C HIS A 234 -20.08 -4.98 20.83
N PHE A 235 -20.44 -3.76 20.43
CA PHE A 235 -19.51 -2.63 20.42
C PHE A 235 -20.09 -1.30 20.92
N THR A 236 -21.39 -1.16 21.20
CA THR A 236 -21.94 0.07 21.81
C THR A 236 -22.50 -0.11 23.22
N GLY A 237 -22.55 -1.35 23.73
CA GLY A 237 -22.97 -1.66 25.09
C GLY A 237 -21.93 -1.35 26.19
N ASP A 238 -22.43 -0.95 27.37
CA ASP A 238 -21.69 -0.61 28.62
C ASP A 238 -20.75 -1.71 29.17
N ALA A 239 -20.73 -2.90 28.56
CA ALA A 239 -20.00 -4.06 29.07
C ALA A 239 -18.50 -4.09 28.70
N THR A 240 -18.01 -3.18 27.86
CA THR A 240 -16.61 -3.21 27.41
C THR A 240 -16.02 -1.81 27.22
N GLY A 241 -15.23 -1.34 28.20
CA GLY A 241 -14.27 -0.24 28.04
C GLY A 241 -13.12 -0.59 27.07
N THR A 242 -13.39 -1.37 26.04
CA THR A 242 -12.41 -1.93 25.12
C THR A 242 -12.50 -1.15 23.82
N LEU A 243 -11.42 -0.47 23.43
CA LEU A 243 -11.25 0.28 22.19
C LEU A 243 -11.86 1.70 22.15
N GLU A 244 -11.93 2.41 23.28
CA GLU A 244 -12.50 3.77 23.37
C GLU A 244 -11.78 4.76 22.43
N TYR A 245 -10.45 4.69 22.36
CA TYR A 245 -9.67 5.63 21.57
C TYR A 245 -9.90 5.41 20.06
N LEU A 246 -9.89 4.15 19.61
CA LEU A 246 -10.21 3.76 18.25
C LEU A 246 -11.64 4.16 17.86
N ARG A 247 -12.64 3.93 18.72
CA ARG A 247 -14.03 4.39 18.51
C ARG A 247 -14.11 5.88 18.21
N LYS A 248 -13.31 6.67 18.91
CA LYS A 248 -13.32 8.13 18.78
C LYS A 248 -12.68 8.63 17.49
N ILE A 249 -11.63 7.96 16.99
CA ILE A 249 -10.81 8.48 15.88
C ILE A 249 -11.00 7.74 14.55
N ALA A 250 -11.49 6.50 14.60
CA ALA A 250 -11.62 5.67 13.40
C ALA A 250 -12.95 5.92 12.69
N THR A 251 -12.92 5.79 11.37
CA THR A 251 -14.13 5.63 10.57
C THR A 251 -14.41 4.15 10.42
N LEU A 252 -15.56 3.71 10.92
CA LEU A 252 -16.01 2.34 10.80
C LEU A 252 -16.51 2.05 9.39
N VAL A 253 -16.12 0.89 8.88
CA VAL A 253 -16.55 0.33 7.60
C VAL A 253 -16.90 -1.14 7.81
N TRP A 254 -18.00 -1.55 7.23
CA TRP A 254 -18.46 -2.92 7.28
C TRP A 254 -18.11 -3.64 5.97
N ASP A 255 -17.83 -4.91 6.08
CA ASP A 255 -17.74 -5.81 4.95
C ASP A 255 -18.81 -6.88 5.06
N ASP A 256 -19.84 -6.75 4.22
CA ASP A 256 -20.97 -7.66 4.12
C ASP A 256 -20.81 -8.70 2.99
N GLN A 257 -19.62 -8.78 2.38
CA GLN A 257 -19.36 -9.74 1.32
C GLN A 257 -19.37 -11.17 1.83
N LEU A 258 -19.65 -12.09 0.91
CA LEU A 258 -19.53 -13.51 1.19
C LEU A 258 -18.08 -13.86 1.58
N PRO A 259 -17.88 -14.82 2.50
CA PRO A 259 -16.56 -15.30 2.89
C PRO A 259 -15.71 -15.62 1.66
N GLY A 260 -14.48 -15.11 1.63
CA GLY A 260 -13.56 -15.30 0.51
C GLY A 260 -13.59 -14.19 -0.54
N ARG A 261 -14.44 -13.16 -0.37
CA ARG A 261 -14.47 -11.95 -1.20
C ARG A 261 -14.45 -10.65 -0.40
N ASP A 262 -14.50 -10.77 0.93
CA ASP A 262 -14.36 -9.66 1.85
C ASP A 262 -12.97 -9.02 1.78
N ALA A 263 -12.86 -7.81 2.29
CA ALA A 263 -11.68 -6.96 2.27
C ALA A 263 -10.50 -7.62 2.99
N HIS A 264 -10.73 -8.38 4.07
CA HIS A 264 -9.67 -9.16 4.71
C HIS A 264 -9.11 -10.20 3.75
N THR A 265 -9.98 -10.95 3.06
CA THR A 265 -9.54 -11.91 2.03
C THR A 265 -8.80 -11.21 0.89
N VAL A 266 -9.30 -10.08 0.39
CA VAL A 266 -8.64 -9.31 -0.69
C VAL A 266 -7.25 -8.83 -0.28
N TYR A 267 -7.04 -8.53 1.00
CA TYR A 267 -5.72 -8.19 1.53
C TYR A 267 -4.89 -9.39 2.01
N GLY A 268 -5.46 -10.60 1.98
CA GLY A 268 -4.86 -11.82 2.54
C GLY A 268 -4.60 -11.73 4.04
N VAL A 269 -5.52 -11.13 4.79
CA VAL A 269 -5.46 -10.99 6.24
C VAL A 269 -6.04 -12.24 6.91
N ASP A 270 -5.32 -12.75 7.91
CA ASP A 270 -5.83 -13.79 8.82
C ASP A 270 -6.93 -13.19 9.71
N HIS A 271 -8.19 -13.57 9.51
CA HIS A 271 -9.34 -13.04 10.26
C HIS A 271 -9.22 -13.21 11.79
N ALA A 272 -8.46 -14.19 12.27
CA ALA A 272 -8.29 -14.38 13.72
C ALA A 272 -7.29 -13.39 14.32
N LYS A 273 -6.32 -12.91 13.53
CA LYS A 273 -5.22 -12.03 13.98
C LYS A 273 -5.40 -10.57 13.55
N GLY A 274 -6.10 -10.35 12.44
CA GLY A 274 -6.23 -9.07 11.76
C GLY A 274 -4.90 -8.49 11.29
N ALA A 275 -4.95 -7.23 10.87
CA ALA A 275 -3.78 -6.49 10.40
C ALA A 275 -4.03 -4.99 10.49
N VAL A 276 -2.94 -4.22 10.48
CA VAL A 276 -2.94 -2.79 10.20
C VAL A 276 -2.11 -2.57 8.95
N ALA A 277 -2.75 -2.14 7.86
CA ALA A 277 -2.05 -1.80 6.61
C ALA A 277 -1.99 -0.29 6.43
N VAL A 278 -0.79 0.24 6.20
CA VAL A 278 -0.58 1.65 5.89
C VAL A 278 -0.77 1.86 4.40
N VAL A 279 -1.67 2.76 4.04
CA VAL A 279 -1.88 3.27 2.69
C VAL A 279 -1.40 4.71 2.64
N ARG A 280 -0.46 4.99 1.73
CA ARG A 280 0.13 6.30 1.50
C ARG A 280 -0.88 7.27 0.87
N PRO A 281 -0.61 8.59 0.88
CA PRO A 281 -1.50 9.56 0.24
C PRO A 281 -1.68 9.38 -1.28
N ASP A 282 -0.75 8.70 -1.94
CA ASP A 282 -0.84 8.31 -3.36
C ASP A 282 -1.62 7.00 -3.60
N LEU A 283 -2.11 6.35 -2.53
CA LEU A 283 -2.83 5.07 -2.51
C LEU A 283 -1.96 3.83 -2.80
N TRP A 284 -0.65 3.93 -2.56
CA TRP A 284 0.25 2.78 -2.48
C TRP A 284 0.35 2.23 -1.05
N THR A 285 0.59 0.93 -0.92
CA THR A 285 0.88 0.31 0.37
C THR A 285 2.25 0.75 0.86
N GLY A 286 2.33 1.14 2.14
CA GLY A 286 3.57 1.35 2.85
C GLY A 286 4.02 0.04 3.48
N ILE A 287 3.71 -0.13 4.76
CA ILE A 287 3.93 -1.39 5.50
C ILE A 287 2.62 -1.98 6.02
N SER A 288 2.68 -3.22 6.48
CA SER A 288 1.59 -3.88 7.21
C SER A 288 2.13 -4.61 8.44
N VAL A 289 1.40 -4.52 9.56
CA VAL A 289 1.78 -5.09 10.85
C VAL A 289 0.60 -5.77 11.52
N LEU A 290 0.83 -6.64 12.49
CA LEU A 290 -0.24 -7.11 13.35
C LEU A 290 -0.70 -5.98 14.28
N PRO A 291 -1.99 -5.91 14.68
CA PRO A 291 -2.47 -4.84 15.56
C PRO A 291 -1.70 -4.73 16.88
N GLY A 292 -1.22 -5.85 17.42
CA GLY A 292 -0.38 -5.87 18.63
C GLY A 292 1.07 -5.42 18.45
N GLU A 293 1.50 -5.10 17.24
CA GLU A 293 2.89 -4.72 16.90
C GLU A 293 2.99 -3.24 16.48
N ALA A 294 2.11 -2.39 17.02
CA ALA A 294 1.97 -0.98 16.64
C ALA A 294 3.26 -0.14 16.80
N GLU A 295 4.22 -0.56 17.64
CA GLU A 295 5.54 0.07 17.77
C GLU A 295 6.31 0.13 16.43
N MET A 296 6.10 -0.84 15.54
CA MET A 296 6.71 -0.83 14.20
C MET A 296 6.18 0.31 13.33
N LEU A 297 4.95 0.80 13.59
CA LEU A 297 4.42 1.99 12.92
C LEU A 297 5.15 3.25 13.38
N ASP A 298 5.55 3.33 14.66
CA ASP A 298 6.35 4.45 15.16
C ASP A 298 7.70 4.51 14.46
N GLU A 299 8.40 3.37 14.42
CA GLU A 299 9.67 3.25 13.72
C GLU A 299 9.52 3.66 12.25
N TYR A 300 8.51 3.11 11.57
CA TYR A 300 8.26 3.42 10.16
C TYR A 300 8.05 4.92 9.90
N PHE A 301 7.15 5.57 10.64
CA PHE A 301 6.84 6.98 10.43
C PHE A 301 7.96 7.93 10.89
N GLU A 302 8.68 7.62 11.97
CA GLU A 302 9.78 8.44 12.49
C GLU A 302 10.96 8.54 11.52
N ARG A 303 11.10 7.57 10.61
CA ARG A 303 12.15 7.59 9.60
C ARG A 303 12.03 8.74 8.62
N PHE A 304 10.83 9.29 8.40
CA PHE A 304 10.62 10.37 7.41
C PHE A 304 9.73 11.52 7.87
N LEU A 305 8.88 11.35 8.88
CA LEU A 305 8.05 12.43 9.42
C LEU A 305 8.78 13.23 10.49
N THR A 306 8.46 14.52 10.56
CA THR A 306 8.96 15.44 11.58
C THR A 306 7.84 15.85 12.52
N VAL A 307 8.16 16.08 13.80
CA VAL A 307 7.18 16.54 14.79
C VAL A 307 6.79 17.99 14.45
N PRO A 308 5.47 18.30 14.29
CA PRO A 308 5.03 19.65 13.98
C PRO A 308 5.56 20.68 14.98
N GLY A 309 6.10 21.79 14.48
CA GLY A 309 6.61 22.89 15.31
C GLY A 309 8.04 22.73 15.80
N LYS A 310 8.70 21.58 15.55
CA LYS A 310 10.14 21.43 15.76
C LYS A 310 10.86 22.00 14.52
N LYS A 311 11.42 23.21 14.61
CA LYS A 311 12.26 23.75 13.53
C LYS A 311 13.51 22.87 13.39
N SER A 312 13.78 22.41 12.17
CA SER A 312 15.01 21.70 11.79
C SER A 312 16.21 22.63 11.84
#